data_AF-A0A4P6HGM0-F1
#
_entry.id   AF-A0A4P6HGM0-F1
#
_cell.length_a   1.000
_cell.length_b   1.000
_cell.length_c   1.000
_cell.angle_alpha   90.00
_cell.angle_beta   90.00
_cell.angle_gamma   90.00
#
_symmetry.space_group_name_H-M   'P 1'
#
loop_
_entity.id
_entity.type
_entity.pdbx_description
1 polymer ?
#
loop_
_entity_poly.entity_id
_entity_poly.type
_entity_poly.pdbx_seq_one_letter_code
_entity_poly.pdbx_strand_id
1 'polypeptide(L)'
;MPLVRRFLTALLLLGLLAARPLPAAADTEQVFAHLFVVPAALADGSSALAAAAALEAWLAETYGGFTRLGGGVGGWKNETGQVETEANAVYLTTAPRDVSKDIAARLAGDFGVRVPYVLVLPAGAFTAPKGR
;
A
#
# COMPACT_ATOMS: atom_id res chain seq x y z
N MET A 1 5.63 -52.89 36.67
CA MET A 1 4.73 -51.72 36.51
C MET A 1 5.41 -50.34 36.37
N PRO A 2 6.65 -50.05 36.83
CA PRO A 2 7.23 -48.69 36.68
C PRO A 2 7.76 -48.40 35.26
N LEU A 3 8.13 -49.42 34.49
CA LEU A 3 8.68 -49.28 33.14
C LEU A 3 7.62 -48.78 32.13
N VAL A 4 6.42 -49.36 32.18
CA VAL A 4 5.28 -49.00 31.31
C VAL A 4 4.84 -47.56 31.55
N ARG A 5 4.87 -47.12 32.82
CA ARG A 5 4.48 -45.76 33.21
C ARG A 5 5.46 -44.71 32.66
N ARG A 6 6.77 -44.99 32.72
CA ARG A 6 7.82 -44.12 32.14
C ARG A 6 7.76 -44.07 30.62
N PHE A 7 7.43 -45.19 29.97
CA PHE A 7 7.26 -45.25 28.51
C PHE A 7 6.09 -44.41 28.03
N LEU A 8 4.95 -44.48 28.74
CA LEU A 8 3.78 -43.65 28.47
C LEU A 8 4.07 -42.17 28.67
N THR A 9 4.82 -41.80 29.71
CA THR A 9 5.19 -40.39 29.94
C THR A 9 6.11 -39.87 28.82
N ALA A 10 7.07 -40.69 28.38
CA ALA A 10 7.96 -40.33 27.27
C ALA A 10 7.19 -40.15 25.96
N LEU A 11 6.22 -41.02 25.66
CA LEU A 11 5.38 -40.90 24.47
C LEU A 11 4.50 -39.65 24.51
N LEU A 12 3.96 -39.31 25.69
CA LEU A 12 3.11 -38.13 25.86
C LEU A 12 3.91 -36.83 25.70
N LEU A 13 5.14 -36.81 26.23
CA LEU A 13 6.08 -35.70 26.03
C LEU A 13 6.52 -35.57 24.57
N LEU A 14 6.73 -36.69 23.87
CA LEU A 14 7.07 -36.69 22.45
C LEU A 14 5.89 -36.19 21.59
N GLY A 15 4.66 -36.56 21.94
CA GLY A 15 3.44 -36.05 21.30
C GLY A 15 3.25 -34.55 21.51
N LEU A 16 3.55 -34.03 22.71
CA LEU A 16 3.52 -32.60 23.01
C LEU A 16 4.62 -31.81 22.27
N LEU A 17 5.78 -32.42 22.04
CA LEU A 17 6.86 -31.82 21.23
C LEU A 17 6.55 -31.84 19.72
N ALA A 18 5.80 -32.84 19.24
CA ALA A 18 5.36 -32.95 17.85
C ALA A 18 4.16 -32.04 17.52
N ALA A 19 3.36 -31.66 18.53
CA ALA A 19 2.24 -30.72 18.41
C ALA A 19 2.68 -29.24 18.40
N ARG A 20 3.91 -28.93 17.97
CA ARG A 20 4.29 -27.55 17.71
C ARG A 20 3.42 -27.04 16.56
N PRO A 21 2.66 -25.94 16.75
CA PRO A 21 1.91 -25.37 15.66
C PRO A 21 2.91 -25.05 14.55
N LEU A 22 2.67 -25.59 13.35
CA LEU A 22 3.40 -25.10 12.18
C LEU A 22 3.22 -23.58 12.16
N PRO A 23 4.29 -22.80 11.95
CA PRO A 23 4.12 -21.37 11.71
C PRO A 23 3.08 -21.24 10.60
N ALA A 24 1.99 -20.51 10.88
CA ALA A 24 0.98 -20.24 9.89
C ALA A 24 1.72 -19.71 8.65
N ALA A 25 1.54 -20.39 7.51
CA ALA A 25 2.05 -19.86 6.26
C ALA A 25 1.42 -18.47 6.14
N ALA A 26 2.25 -17.43 6.20
CA ALA A 26 1.80 -16.10 5.83
C ALA A 26 1.37 -16.23 4.38
N ASP A 27 0.07 -16.34 4.15
CA ASP A 27 -0.52 -16.19 2.82
C ASP A 27 -0.09 -14.80 2.40
N THR A 28 1.00 -14.78 1.63
CA THR A 28 1.56 -13.55 1.10
C THR A 28 0.71 -13.27 -0.12
N GLU A 29 -0.55 -12.92 0.14
CA GLU A 29 -1.41 -12.31 -0.86
C GLU A 29 -0.59 -11.15 -1.43
N GLN A 30 -0.44 -11.14 -2.75
CA GLN A 30 0.46 -10.19 -3.40
C GLN A 30 -0.06 -8.77 -3.16
N VAL A 31 0.49 -8.08 -2.16
CA VAL A 31 0.10 -6.71 -1.86
C VAL A 31 0.86 -5.77 -2.78
N PHE A 32 0.15 -4.81 -3.37
CA PHE A 32 0.72 -3.70 -4.12
C PHE A 32 0.57 -2.45 -3.27
N ALA A 33 1.65 -1.70 -3.10
CA ALA A 33 1.64 -0.38 -2.50
C ALA A 33 1.63 0.68 -3.61
N HIS A 34 0.66 1.58 -3.55
CA HIS A 34 0.45 2.65 -4.51
C HIS A 34 0.76 3.97 -3.82
N LEU A 35 1.87 4.59 -4.21
CA LEU A 35 2.26 5.93 -3.78
C LEU A 35 1.89 6.92 -4.88
N PHE A 36 1.10 7.92 -4.56
CA PHE A 36 0.67 8.92 -5.54
C PHE A 36 0.55 10.30 -4.89
N VAL A 37 0.45 11.32 -5.73
CA VAL A 37 0.35 12.71 -5.30
C VAL A 37 -0.93 13.33 -5.84
N VAL A 38 -1.49 14.26 -5.08
CA VAL A 38 -2.65 15.06 -5.49
C VAL A 38 -2.32 16.54 -5.33
N PRO A 39 -2.70 17.40 -6.30
CA PRO A 39 -2.50 18.84 -6.18
C PRO A 39 -3.21 19.42 -4.95
N ALA A 40 -2.59 20.39 -4.29
CA ALA A 40 -3.22 21.14 -3.20
C ALA A 40 -4.26 22.16 -3.71
N ALA A 41 -4.13 22.58 -4.97
CA ALA A 41 -5.04 23.47 -5.67
C ALA A 41 -5.43 22.87 -7.03
N LEU A 42 -6.64 23.19 -7.50
CA LEU A 42 -7.12 22.81 -8.82
C LEU A 42 -6.52 23.74 -9.90
N ALA A 43 -6.73 23.39 -11.17
CA ALA A 43 -6.19 24.14 -12.31
C ALA A 43 -6.67 25.61 -12.37
N ASP A 44 -7.82 25.92 -11.76
CA ASP A 44 -8.35 27.28 -11.64
C ASP A 44 -7.80 28.04 -10.41
N GLY A 45 -6.89 27.42 -9.64
CA GLY A 45 -6.31 27.96 -8.41
C GLY A 45 -7.18 27.79 -7.16
N SER A 46 -8.38 27.20 -7.29
CA SER A 46 -9.23 26.92 -6.14
C SER A 46 -8.71 25.77 -5.28
N SER A 47 -9.18 25.65 -4.04
CA SER A 47 -8.71 24.60 -3.13
C SER A 47 -9.18 23.21 -3.56
N ALA A 48 -8.27 22.24 -3.59
CA ALA A 48 -8.60 20.84 -3.88
C ALA A 48 -9.15 20.07 -2.66
N LEU A 49 -9.44 20.73 -1.53
CA LEU A 49 -9.78 20.08 -0.26
C LEU A 49 -11.02 19.18 -0.35
N ALA A 50 -12.08 19.63 -1.04
CA ALA A 50 -13.28 18.83 -1.21
C ALA A 50 -13.04 17.60 -2.10
N ALA A 51 -12.29 17.75 -3.19
CA ALA A 51 -11.90 16.65 -4.07
C ALA A 51 -11.01 15.64 -3.33
N ALA A 52 -10.06 16.13 -2.51
CA ALA A 52 -9.24 15.28 -1.66
C ALA A 52 -10.08 14.46 -0.67
N ALA A 53 -11.06 15.08 0.00
CA ALA A 53 -11.96 14.35 0.91
C ALA A 53 -12.78 13.27 0.18
N ALA A 54 -13.25 13.55 -1.05
CA ALA A 54 -13.97 12.57 -1.85
C ALA A 54 -13.08 11.39 -2.31
N LEU A 55 -11.82 11.68 -2.67
CA LEU A 55 -10.82 10.67 -2.98
C LEU A 55 -10.54 9.78 -1.76
N GLU A 56 -10.36 10.39 -0.59
CA GLU A 56 -10.11 9.69 0.68
C GLU A 56 -11.25 8.73 1.05
N ALA A 57 -12.50 9.18 0.94
CA ALA A 57 -13.67 8.32 1.13
C ALA A 57 -13.66 7.14 0.15
N TRP A 58 -13.42 7.41 -1.14
CA TRP A 58 -13.36 6.38 -2.17
C TRP A 58 -12.25 5.34 -1.91
N LEU A 59 -11.05 5.77 -1.50
CA LEU A 59 -9.95 4.86 -1.16
C LEU A 59 -10.29 3.98 0.04
N ALA A 60 -10.92 4.56 1.07
CA ALA A 60 -11.36 3.83 2.24
C ALA A 60 -12.43 2.78 1.91
N GLU A 61 -13.42 3.15 1.09
CA GLU A 61 -14.50 2.26 0.67
C GLU A 61 -14.03 1.16 -0.29
N THR A 62 -13.12 1.49 -1.22
CA THR A 62 -12.75 0.59 -2.33
C THR A 62 -11.56 -0.31 -1.99
N TYR A 63 -10.58 0.22 -1.25
CA TYR A 63 -9.31 -0.48 -0.96
C TYR A 63 -9.05 -0.65 0.54
N GLY A 64 -10.03 -0.30 1.38
CA GLY A 64 -9.95 -0.49 2.83
C GLY A 64 -9.14 0.59 3.56
N GLY A 65 -8.57 1.57 2.86
CA GLY A 65 -7.91 2.70 3.50
C GLY A 65 -6.86 3.42 2.67
N PHE A 66 -6.29 4.45 3.28
CA PHE A 66 -5.16 5.19 2.77
C PHE A 66 -4.37 5.78 3.95
N THR A 67 -3.14 6.23 3.67
CA THR A 67 -2.35 7.05 4.58
C THR A 67 -1.95 8.33 3.86
N ARG A 68 -2.26 9.48 4.46
CA ARG A 68 -1.74 10.77 4.02
C ARG A 68 -0.33 10.94 4.60
N LEU A 69 0.68 10.98 3.74
CA LEU A 69 2.08 11.09 4.13
C LEU A 69 2.54 12.53 4.39
N GLY A 70 1.73 13.51 3.99
CA GLY A 70 1.96 14.93 4.23
C GLY A 70 2.02 15.74 2.94
N GLY A 71 2.48 16.99 3.07
CA GLY A 71 2.71 17.87 1.92
C GLY A 71 3.99 17.51 1.18
N GLY A 72 4.00 17.73 -0.13
CA GLY A 72 5.16 17.63 -1.00
C GLY A 72 5.18 18.77 -2.01
N VAL A 73 6.34 19.02 -2.59
CA VAL A 73 6.47 19.94 -3.74
C VAL A 73 7.09 19.15 -4.87
N GLY A 74 6.34 19.07 -5.98
CA GLY A 74 6.80 18.47 -7.23
C GLY A 74 7.14 19.56 -8.24
N GLY A 75 7.80 19.19 -9.34
CA GLY A 75 7.96 20.10 -10.46
C GLY A 75 7.99 19.37 -11.80
N TRP A 76 7.55 20.08 -12.84
CA TRP A 76 7.55 19.60 -14.21
C TRP A 76 8.03 20.70 -15.15
N LYS A 77 8.44 20.31 -16.35
CA LYS A 77 8.70 21.27 -17.42
C LYS A 77 7.40 21.59 -18.14
N ASN A 78 7.05 22.87 -18.22
CA ASN A 78 5.93 23.32 -19.02
C ASN A 78 6.28 23.32 -20.52
N GLU A 79 5.32 23.69 -21.37
CA GLU A 79 5.47 23.72 -22.84
C GLU A 79 6.55 24.70 -23.31
N THR A 80 6.90 25.70 -22.49
CA THR A 80 7.98 26.67 -22.76
C THR A 80 9.35 26.22 -22.26
N GLY A 81 9.44 25.02 -21.66
CA GLY A 81 10.66 24.44 -21.12
C GLY A 81 11.06 24.96 -19.73
N GLN A 82 10.23 25.81 -19.11
CA GLN A 82 10.45 26.30 -17.76
C GLN A 82 10.03 25.25 -16.73
N VAL A 83 10.77 25.17 -15.62
CA VAL A 83 10.38 24.31 -14.50
C VAL A 83 9.37 25.06 -13.66
N GLU A 84 8.17 24.51 -13.57
CA GLU A 84 7.13 24.92 -12.63
C GLU A 84 7.12 23.96 -11.46
N THR A 85 6.79 24.49 -10.28
CA THR A 85 6.63 23.71 -9.06
C THR A 85 5.20 23.79 -8.56
N GLU A 86 4.70 22.70 -8.00
CA GLU A 86 3.35 22.60 -7.47
C GLU A 86 3.33 21.99 -6.08
N ALA A 87 2.58 22.61 -5.19
CA ALA A 87 2.28 22.07 -3.88
C ALA A 87 1.28 20.91 -3.99
N ASN A 88 1.63 19.79 -3.38
CA ASN A 88 0.95 18.52 -3.47
C ASN A 88 0.73 17.92 -2.08
N ALA A 89 -0.22 17.00 -1.96
CA ALA A 89 -0.31 16.06 -0.85
C ALA A 89 0.03 14.65 -1.33
N VAL A 90 0.82 13.94 -0.54
CA VAL A 90 1.31 12.59 -0.88
C VAL A 90 0.47 11.54 -0.15
N TYR A 91 0.07 10.50 -0.87
CA TYR A 91 -0.77 9.42 -0.38
C TYR A 91 -0.15 8.07 -0.63
N LEU A 92 -0.49 7.14 0.26
CA LEU A 92 -0.20 5.71 0.15
C LEU A 92 -1.51 4.93 0.33
N THR A 93 -1.77 3.97 -0.54
CA THR A 93 -2.77 2.92 -0.33
C THR A 93 -2.18 1.57 -0.70
N THR A 94 -2.82 0.49 -0.25
CA THR A 94 -2.43 -0.87 -0.58
C THR A 94 -3.62 -1.65 -1.13
N ALA A 95 -3.40 -2.48 -2.13
CA ALA A 95 -4.44 -3.31 -2.72
C ALA A 95 -3.91 -4.73 -3.06
N PRO A 96 -4.78 -5.75 -3.14
CA PRO A 96 -4.39 -7.12 -3.51
C PRO A 96 -4.04 -7.27 -5.00
N ARG A 97 -4.16 -6.19 -5.78
CA ARG A 97 -3.81 -6.11 -7.21
C ARG A 97 -3.27 -4.72 -7.52
N ASP A 98 -2.63 -4.57 -8.67
CA ASP A 98 -2.29 -3.23 -9.17
C ASP A 98 -3.56 -2.46 -9.57
N VAL A 99 -3.84 -1.37 -8.87
CA VAL A 99 -4.97 -0.45 -9.09
C VAL A 99 -4.52 0.93 -9.58
N SER A 100 -3.29 1.06 -10.09
CA SER A 100 -2.72 2.33 -10.55
C SER A 100 -3.57 3.02 -11.61
N LYS A 101 -4.21 2.25 -12.50
CA LYS A 101 -5.12 2.79 -13.53
C LYS A 101 -6.38 3.39 -12.95
N ASP A 102 -6.97 2.76 -11.93
CA ASP A 102 -8.17 3.24 -11.26
C ASP A 102 -7.86 4.56 -10.54
N ILE A 103 -6.73 4.59 -9.81
CA ILE A 103 -6.23 5.80 -9.13
C ILE A 103 -5.95 6.90 -10.16
N ALA A 104 -5.21 6.62 -11.23
CA ALA A 104 -4.88 7.61 -12.25
C ALA A 104 -6.14 8.19 -12.92
N ALA A 105 -7.13 7.35 -13.24
CA ALA A 105 -8.40 7.80 -13.80
C ALA A 105 -9.14 8.73 -12.84
N ARG A 106 -9.13 8.41 -11.53
CA ARG A 106 -9.73 9.26 -10.51
C ARG A 106 -9.01 10.60 -10.36
N LEU A 107 -7.69 10.60 -10.39
CA LEU A 107 -6.88 11.82 -10.32
C LEU A 107 -7.11 12.73 -11.53
N ALA A 108 -7.22 12.16 -12.72
CA ALA A 108 -7.55 12.92 -13.93
C ALA A 108 -8.96 13.52 -13.87
N GLY A 109 -9.95 12.78 -13.36
CA GLY A 109 -11.34 13.23 -13.26
C GLY A 109 -11.56 14.28 -12.18
N ASP A 110 -11.06 14.05 -10.96
CA ASP A 110 -11.36 14.87 -9.80
C ASP A 110 -10.46 16.11 -9.68
N PHE A 111 -9.24 16.03 -10.20
CA PHE A 111 -8.22 17.09 -10.05
C PHE A 111 -7.74 17.68 -11.38
N GLY A 112 -8.19 17.15 -12.52
CA GLY A 112 -7.77 17.63 -13.84
C GLY A 112 -6.30 17.34 -14.18
N VAL A 113 -5.66 16.39 -13.48
CA VAL A 113 -4.25 16.07 -13.69
C VAL A 113 -4.07 15.33 -15.02
N ARG A 114 -3.28 15.92 -15.93
CA ARG A 114 -3.07 15.39 -17.28
C ARG A 114 -2.20 14.13 -17.31
N VAL A 115 -1.18 14.09 -16.44
CA VAL A 115 -0.28 12.93 -16.28
C VAL A 115 -0.17 12.61 -14.78
N PRO A 116 -1.08 11.79 -14.23
CA PRO A 116 -1.07 11.44 -12.82
C PRO A 116 0.20 10.69 -12.42
N TYR A 117 0.87 11.15 -11.36
CA TYR A 117 2.03 10.47 -10.80
C TYR A 117 1.58 9.38 -9.83
N VAL A 118 1.63 8.13 -10.28
CA VAL A 118 1.28 6.94 -9.48
C VAL A 118 2.43 5.94 -9.58
N LEU A 119 3.13 5.74 -8.47
CA LEU A 119 4.19 4.74 -8.32
C LEU A 119 3.59 3.46 -7.72
N VAL A 120 3.86 2.33 -8.37
CA VAL A 120 3.44 1.00 -7.90
C VAL A 120 4.66 0.24 -7.39
N LEU A 121 4.56 -0.25 -6.17
CA LEU A 121 5.59 -1.05 -5.53
C LEU A 121 4.99 -2.42 -5.19
N PRO A 122 5.45 -3.52 -5.79
CA PRO A 122 5.05 -4.84 -5.33
C PRO A 122 5.63 -5.03 -3.92
N ALA A 123 4.79 -5.29 -2.91
CA ALA A 123 5.24 -5.40 -1.51
C ALA A 123 6.29 -6.51 -1.30
N GLY A 124 6.26 -7.54 -2.15
CA GLY A 124 7.30 -8.58 -2.21
C GLY A 124 8.70 -8.05 -2.54
N ALA A 125 8.84 -6.90 -3.20
CA ALA A 125 10.14 -6.29 -3.51
C ALA A 125 10.87 -5.73 -2.28
N PHE A 126 10.19 -5.57 -1.14
CA PHE A 126 10.81 -5.17 0.13
C PHE A 126 11.09 -6.34 1.08
N THR A 127 10.72 -7.56 0.68
CA THR A 127 11.11 -8.77 1.42
C THR A 127 12.55 -9.11 1.07
N ALA A 128 13.40 -9.32 2.09
CA ALA A 128 14.80 -9.70 1.87
C ALA A 128 14.85 -10.93 0.94
N PRO A 129 15.78 -10.99 -0.03
CA PRO A 129 15.91 -12.16 -0.87
C PRO A 129 16.12 -13.38 0.04
N LYS A 130 15.23 -14.37 -0.06
CA LYS A 130 15.48 -15.68 0.54
C LYS A 130 16.82 -16.16 -0.06
N GLY A 131 17.82 -16.31 0.80
CA GLY A 131 19.21 -16.55 0.42
C GLY A 131 19.33 -17.61 -0.68
N ARG A 132 20.11 -17.27 -1.70
CA ARG A 132 20.63 -18.23 -2.68
C ARG A 132 21.63 -19.16 -2.03
#